data_AF-A0AAV1US79-F1
#
_entry.id   AF-A0AAV1US79-F1
#
_cell.length_a   1.000
_cell.length_b   1.000
_cell.length_c   1.000
_cell.angle_alpha   90.00
_cell.angle_beta   90.00
_cell.angle_gamma   90.00
#
_symmetry.space_group_name_H-M   'P 1'
#
loop_
_entity.id
_entity.type
_entity.pdbx_description
1 polymer ?
#
loop_
_entity_poly.entity_id
_entity_poly.type
_entity_poly.pdbx_seq_one_letter_code
_entity_poly.pdbx_strand_id
1 'polypeptide(L)'
;MASMTNLRCKVLTLYRDVLRVARSFPDRSMGRKLRFNAKELLRLRQHETDAARIRTHVMEGYDVLRVYQVLQRDSELLTAITRKKRDS
;
A
#
# COMPACT_ATOMS: atom_id res chain seq x y z
N MET A 1 -8.96 -5.24 23.86
CA MET A 1 -7.61 -5.39 23.25
C MET A 1 -7.74 -6.27 22.00
N ALA A 2 -7.12 -5.90 20.88
CA ALA A 2 -7.15 -6.78 19.69
C ALA A 2 -6.19 -7.95 19.91
N SER A 3 -6.65 -9.18 19.68
CA SER A 3 -5.78 -10.36 19.75
C SER A 3 -4.78 -10.39 18.58
N MET A 4 -3.63 -11.04 18.76
CA MET A 4 -2.63 -11.23 17.70
C MET A 4 -3.22 -11.90 16.44
N THR A 5 -4.18 -12.81 16.62
CA THR A 5 -4.93 -13.42 15.52
C THR A 5 -5.70 -12.39 14.71
N ASN A 6 -6.39 -11.45 15.37
CA ASN A 6 -7.10 -10.37 14.70
C ASN A 6 -6.14 -9.46 13.91
N LEU A 7 -4.96 -9.16 14.46
CA LEU A 7 -3.94 -8.37 13.77
C LEU A 7 -3.39 -9.08 12.54
N ARG A 8 -3.10 -10.38 12.64
CA ARG A 8 -2.67 -11.19 11.49
C ARG A 8 -3.69 -11.14 10.34
N CYS A 9 -4.97 -11.27 10.64
CA CYS A 9 -6.03 -11.15 9.64
C CYS A 9 -6.05 -9.77 8.98
N LYS A 10 -5.88 -8.69 9.76
CA LYS A 10 -5.81 -7.32 9.22
C LYS A 10 -4.61 -7.12 8.30
N VAL A 11 -3.42 -7.59 8.70
CA VAL A 11 -2.21 -7.53 7.87
C VAL A 11 -2.43 -8.26 6.53
N LEU A 12 -2.96 -9.48 6.56
CA LEU A 12 -3.22 -10.25 5.34
C LEU A 12 -4.28 -9.61 4.43
N THR A 13 -5.31 -9.00 5.03
CA THR A 13 -6.36 -8.30 4.29
C THR A 13 -5.77 -7.08 3.59
N LEU A 14 -5.05 -6.23 4.33
CA LEU A 14 -4.33 -5.09 3.79
C LEU A 14 -3.39 -5.50 2.65
N TYR A 15 -2.60 -6.55 2.84
CA TYR A 15 -1.69 -7.04 1.80
C TYR A 15 -2.44 -7.46 0.52
N ARG A 16 -3.55 -8.19 0.65
CA ARG A 16 -4.38 -8.57 -0.50
C ARG A 16 -4.97 -7.37 -1.21
N ASP A 17 -5.43 -6.36 -0.48
CA ASP A 17 -6.02 -5.16 -1.07
C ASP A 17 -4.98 -4.32 -1.82
N VAL A 18 -3.78 -4.18 -1.26
CA VAL A 18 -2.66 -3.54 -1.96
C VAL A 18 -2.32 -4.30 -3.25
N LEU A 19 -2.30 -5.63 -3.24
CA LEU A 19 -2.06 -6.41 -4.46
C LEU A 19 -3.17 -6.24 -5.51
N ARG A 20 -4.44 -6.12 -5.09
CA ARG A 20 -5.56 -5.85 -5.99
C ARG A 20 -5.41 -4.48 -6.66
N VAL A 21 -5.15 -3.44 -5.88
CA VAL A 21 -4.92 -2.08 -6.39
C VAL A 21 -3.70 -2.06 -7.32
N ALA A 22 -2.60 -2.69 -6.93
CA ALA A 22 -1.40 -2.79 -7.75
C ALA A 22 -1.64 -3.46 -9.10
N ARG A 23 -2.52 -4.49 -9.15
CA ARG A 23 -2.87 -5.20 -10.38
C ARG A 23 -3.71 -4.35 -11.34
N SER A 24 -4.62 -3.54 -10.82
CA SER A 24 -5.52 -2.70 -11.62
C SER A 24 -5.06 -1.26 -11.76
N PHE A 25 -3.86 -0.92 -11.27
CA PHE A 25 -3.36 0.45 -11.32
C PHE A 25 -3.13 0.91 -12.77
N PRO A 26 -3.57 2.13 -13.17
CA PRO A 26 -3.48 2.58 -14.57
C PRO A 26 -2.04 2.59 -15.11
N ASP A 27 -1.10 3.08 -14.30
CA ASP A 27 0.32 3.03 -14.63
C ASP A 27 0.93 1.69 -14.18
N ARG A 28 1.34 0.87 -15.16
CA ARG A 28 1.94 -0.46 -14.91
C ARG A 28 3.28 -0.41 -14.15
N SER A 29 4.06 0.66 -14.28
CA SER A 29 5.32 0.83 -13.55
C SER A 29 5.04 1.10 -12.07
N MET A 30 4.09 1.99 -11.77
CA MET A 30 3.64 2.28 -10.41
C MET A 30 2.98 1.05 -9.78
N GLY A 31 2.12 0.33 -10.51
CA GLY A 31 1.54 -0.93 -10.04
C GLY A 31 2.60 -1.98 -9.66
N ARG A 32 3.64 -2.15 -10.49
CA ARG A 32 4.79 -3.03 -10.17
C ARG A 32 5.54 -2.58 -8.92
N LYS A 33 5.82 -1.28 -8.79
CA LYS A 33 6.47 -0.70 -7.59
C LYS A 33 5.63 -0.91 -6.33
N LEU A 34 4.32 -0.68 -6.40
CA LEU A 34 3.41 -0.89 -5.27
C LEU A 34 3.43 -2.35 -4.81
N ARG A 35 3.34 -3.30 -5.75
CA ARG A 35 3.44 -4.74 -5.44
C ARG A 35 4.79 -5.10 -4.82
N PHE A 36 5.88 -4.56 -5.33
CA PHE A 36 7.22 -4.80 -4.80
C PHE A 36 7.35 -4.27 -3.36
N ASN A 37 6.98 -3.01 -3.13
CA ASN A 37 7.05 -2.38 -1.83
C ASN A 37 6.18 -3.11 -0.79
N ALA A 38 4.99 -3.57 -1.16
CA ALA A 38 4.11 -4.33 -0.26
C ALA A 38 4.77 -5.63 0.21
N LYS A 39 5.46 -6.35 -0.70
CA LYS A 39 6.19 -7.58 -0.36
C LYS A 39 7.37 -7.29 0.55
N GLU A 40 8.18 -6.28 0.22
CA GLU A 40 9.36 -5.95 1.02
C GLU A 40 8.97 -5.44 2.41
N LEU A 41 7.94 -4.60 2.54
CA LEU A 41 7.46 -4.15 3.85
C LEU A 41 6.98 -5.31 4.72
N LEU A 42 6.26 -6.28 4.13
CA LEU A 42 5.83 -7.46 4.87
C LEU A 42 7.04 -8.32 5.29
N ARG A 43 8.01 -8.51 4.40
CA ARG A 43 9.25 -9.26 4.68
C ARG A 43 10.06 -8.61 5.80
N LEU A 44 10.26 -7.30 5.74
CA LEU A 44 11.03 -6.55 6.74
C LEU A 44 10.38 -6.58 8.13
N ARG A 45 9.04 -6.66 8.19
CA ARG A 45 8.27 -6.58 9.44
C ARG A 45 7.74 -7.93 9.92
N GLN A 46 8.08 -9.04 9.26
CA GLN A 46 7.51 -10.37 9.54
C GLN A 46 7.82 -10.89 10.96
N HIS A 47 8.86 -10.36 11.60
CA HIS A 47 9.28 -10.73 12.94
C HIS A 47 8.82 -9.74 14.02
N GLU A 48 8.01 -8.74 13.66
CA GLU A 48 7.44 -7.80 14.63
C GLU A 48 6.47 -8.53 15.57
N THR A 49 6.71 -8.43 16.87
CA THR A 49 5.87 -9.05 17.92
C THR A 49 5.08 -8.02 18.74
N ASP A 50 5.44 -6.74 18.65
CA ASP A 50 4.73 -5.67 19.34
C ASP A 50 3.39 -5.36 18.66
N ALA A 51 2.30 -5.74 19.33
CA ALA A 51 0.94 -5.51 18.87
C ALA A 51 0.59 -4.03 18.67
N ALA A 52 1.21 -3.09 19.39
CA ALA A 52 1.02 -1.66 19.16
C ALA A 52 1.67 -1.23 17.84
N ARG A 53 2.92 -1.64 17.59
CA ARG A 53 3.63 -1.33 16.34
C ARG A 53 2.97 -1.96 15.12
N ILE A 54 2.52 -3.21 15.22
CA ILE A 54 1.74 -3.87 14.15
C ILE A 54 0.48 -3.07 13.83
N ARG A 55 -0.24 -2.56 14.85
CA ARG A 55 -1.43 -1.72 14.64
C ARG A 55 -1.10 -0.42 13.92
N THR A 56 -0.05 0.27 14.35
CA THR A 56 0.42 1.49 13.68
C THR A 56 0.73 1.22 12.22
N HIS A 57 1.48 0.16 11.92
CA HIS A 57 1.83 -0.21 10.55
C HIS A 57 0.62 -0.60 9.69
N VAL A 58 -0.38 -1.27 10.26
CA VAL A 58 -1.63 -1.57 9.57
C VAL A 58 -2.40 -0.28 9.26
N MET A 59 -2.48 0.65 10.21
CA MET A 59 -3.15 1.96 10.00
C MET A 59 -2.44 2.77 8.90
N GLU A 60 -1.13 2.96 9.01
CA GLU A 60 -0.31 3.63 8.00
C GLU A 60 -0.51 3.01 6.61
N GLY A 61 -0.54 1.67 6.53
CA GLY A 61 -0.75 0.97 5.28
C GLY A 61 -2.14 1.19 4.68
N TYR A 62 -3.19 1.31 5.50
CA TYR A 62 -4.54 1.67 5.02
C TYR A 62 -4.62 3.11 4.52
N ASP A 63 -3.93 4.04 5.17
CA ASP A 63 -3.87 5.43 4.72
C ASP A 63 -3.17 5.52 3.35
N VAL A 64 -2.03 4.85 3.20
CA VAL A 64 -1.31 4.75 1.92
C VAL A 64 -2.18 4.07 0.85
N LEU A 65 -2.86 2.96 1.18
CA LEU A 65 -3.76 2.28 0.25
C LEU A 65 -4.86 3.23 -0.26
N ARG A 66 -5.43 4.07 0.62
CA ARG A 66 -6.45 5.04 0.25
C ARG A 66 -5.93 6.06 -0.76
N VAL A 67 -4.70 6.55 -0.57
CA VAL A 67 -4.06 7.45 -1.54
C VAL A 67 -3.98 6.79 -2.92
N TYR A 68 -3.50 5.54 -3.01
CA TYR A 68 -3.44 4.84 -4.29
C TYR A 68 -4.82 4.58 -4.90
N GLN A 69 -5.85 4.33 -4.09
CA GLN A 69 -7.22 4.17 -4.59
C GLN A 69 -7.79 5.48 -5.16
N VAL A 70 -7.46 6.64 -4.57
CA VAL A 70 -7.81 7.95 -5.13
C VAL A 70 -7.11 8.17 -6.46
N LEU A 71 -5.79 7.96 -6.51
CA LEU A 71 -5.00 8.11 -7.73
C LEU A 71 -5.42 7.14 -8.85
N GLN A 72 -5.93 5.97 -8.49
CA GLN A 72 -6.47 5.01 -9.45
C GLN A 72 -7.79 5.49 -10.08
N ARG A 73 -8.60 6.26 -9.35
CA ARG A 73 -9.90 6.76 -9.81
C ARG A 73 -9.81 8.10 -10.52
N ASP A 74 -8.78 8.89 -10.20
CA ASP A 74 -8.57 10.23 -10.75
C ASP A 74 -7.35 10.25 -11.67
N SER A 75 -7.60 10.02 -12.97
CA SER A 75 -6.54 10.02 -13.98
C SER A 75 -5.91 11.39 -14.18
N GLU A 76 -6.66 12.48 -14.00
CA GLU A 76 -6.14 13.84 -14.16
C GLU A 76 -5.15 14.16 -13.05
N LEU A 77 -5.52 13.85 -11.80
CA LEU A 77 -4.63 13.97 -10.65
C LEU A 77 -3.38 13.11 -10.84
N LEU A 78 -3.55 11.85 -11.26
CA LEU A 78 -2.43 10.94 -11.52
C LEU A 78 -1.48 11.54 -12.57
N THR A 79 -2.00 12.06 -13.68
CA THR A 79 -1.19 12.73 -14.71
C THR A 79 -0.49 13.98 -14.16
N ALA A 80 -1.17 14.79 -13.36
CA ALA A 80 -0.59 16.01 -12.78
C ALA A 80 0.61 15.70 -11.88
N ILE A 81 0.51 14.67 -11.03
CA ILE A 81 1.60 14.31 -10.10
C ILE A 81 2.73 13.49 -10.75
N THR A 82 2.46 12.84 -11.89
CA THR A 82 3.45 12.02 -12.60
C THR A 82 4.12 12.75 -13.75
N ARG A 83 3.65 13.95 -14.12
CA ARG A 83 4.25 14.76 -15.17
C ARG A 83 5.68 15.14 -14.78
N LYS A 84 6.64 14.44 -15.39
CA LYS A 84 8.05 14.85 -15.36
C LYS A 84 8.12 16.22 -16.05
N LYS A 85 8.59 17.26 -15.34
CA LYS A 85 8.99 18.52 -16.01
C LYS A 85 9.99 18.12 -17.09
N ARG A 86 9.65 18.37 -18.36
CA ARG A 86 10.65 18.41 -19.40
C ARG A 86 11.36 19.73 -19.19
N ASP A 87 12.56 19.67 -18.61
CA ASP A 87 13.45 20.83 -18.60
C ASP A 87 13.60 21.29 -20.05
N SER A 88 13.23 22.55 -20.29
CA SER A 88 13.41 23.24 -21.58
C SER A 88 14.81 23.83 -21.62
#